data_AF-A0A2V9LZR7-F1
#
_entry.id   AF-A0A2V9LZR7-F1
#
_cell.length_a   1.000
_cell.length_b   1.000
_cell.length_c   1.000
_cell.angle_alpha   90.00
_cell.angle_beta   90.00
_cell.angle_gamma   90.00
#
_symmetry.space_group_name_H-M   'P 1'
#
loop_
_entity.id
_entity.type
_entity.pdbx_description
1 polymer ?
#
loop_
_entity_poly.entity_id
_entity_poly.type
_entity_poly.pdbx_seq_one_letter_code
_entity_poly.pdbx_strand_id
1 'polypeptide(L)'
;MNARLARRLAALYPRAWRARYAEEFEAFLGAHPPGFRAVFNVVGWAMYERVSSPGEFNMDQRQRSLVLMAYAYLAAVAAGVNFYWTVADTPLATAMHGHSALFASWTLVRAGSFLALAAVAAAGLPVLAAMVRSVVATRRWDVAGRLAVPACAALVTLLWMAAAGMWAGGHWIPTPWDVTGDWTAPAGWPPLTTRWMLSSVTFALLAAGLIASAISVAQAIRRGDLSKHRRLWFAAPSLALAGSVAVMALGVLAWGWFAEQHAASDFHARNGGLFSSTNFASWGASCAVFLTATLIAVRGARSASALGSE
;
A
#
# COMPACT_ATOMS: atom_id res chain seq x y z
N MET A 1 22.64 -27.74 -4.10
CA MET A 1 22.85 -26.56 -5.00
C MET A 1 24.35 -26.25 -5.12
N ASN A 2 24.84 -25.53 -6.16
CA ASN A 2 26.28 -25.17 -6.24
C ASN A 2 26.69 -24.20 -5.11
N ALA A 3 27.82 -24.45 -4.44
CA ALA A 3 28.36 -23.65 -3.34
C ALA A 3 28.56 -22.16 -3.68
N ARG A 4 28.80 -21.81 -4.95
CA ARG A 4 28.85 -20.41 -5.39
C ARG A 4 27.48 -19.73 -5.37
N LEU A 5 26.43 -20.46 -5.73
CA LEU A 5 25.05 -19.93 -5.73
C LEU A 5 24.53 -19.81 -4.29
N ALA A 6 24.83 -20.78 -3.42
CA ALA A 6 24.49 -20.73 -1.99
C ALA A 6 25.11 -19.49 -1.31
N ARG A 7 26.41 -19.24 -1.51
CA ARG A 7 27.08 -18.02 -1.01
C ARG A 7 26.45 -16.74 -1.54
N ARG A 8 26.10 -16.68 -2.83
CA ARG A 8 25.43 -15.50 -3.42
C ARG A 8 24.06 -15.26 -2.79
N LEU A 9 23.30 -16.32 -2.53
CA LEU A 9 21.99 -16.22 -1.88
C LEU A 9 22.10 -15.86 -0.40
N ALA A 10 23.04 -16.45 0.34
CA ALA A 10 23.33 -16.08 1.73
C ALA A 10 23.77 -14.61 1.84
N ALA A 11 24.56 -14.10 0.87
CA ALA A 11 24.97 -12.70 0.81
C ALA A 11 23.78 -11.70 0.67
N LEU A 12 22.61 -12.18 0.23
CA LEU A 12 21.40 -11.37 0.20
C LEU A 12 20.88 -11.06 1.60
N TYR A 13 21.28 -11.75 2.66
CA TYR A 13 20.82 -11.43 4.03
C TYR A 13 21.59 -10.27 4.69
N PRO A 14 20.99 -9.57 5.67
CA PRO A 14 21.67 -8.52 6.45
C PRO A 14 22.97 -8.99 7.11
N ARG A 15 23.92 -8.07 7.33
CA ARG A 15 25.23 -8.40 7.95
C ARG A 15 25.09 -9.07 9.33
N ALA A 16 24.21 -8.57 10.18
CA ALA A 16 23.98 -9.12 11.52
C ALA A 16 23.43 -10.55 11.47
N TRP A 17 22.48 -10.81 10.55
CA TRP A 17 21.96 -12.15 10.30
C TRP A 17 23.06 -13.09 9.79
N ARG A 18 23.84 -12.62 8.80
CA ARG A 18 24.92 -13.43 8.21
C ARG A 18 26.01 -13.77 9.21
N ALA A 19 26.33 -12.86 10.12
CA ALA A 19 27.32 -13.12 11.17
C ALA A 19 26.91 -14.28 12.10
N ARG A 20 25.62 -14.61 12.17
CA ARG A 20 25.09 -15.64 13.06
C ARG A 20 24.66 -16.92 12.35
N TYR A 21 24.15 -16.82 11.13
CA TYR A 21 23.47 -17.94 10.46
C TYR A 21 24.01 -18.27 9.06
N ALA A 22 25.01 -17.54 8.53
CA ALA A 22 25.45 -17.73 7.14
C ALA A 22 26.02 -19.12 6.88
N GLU A 23 26.87 -19.64 7.77
CA GLU A 23 27.54 -20.94 7.57
C GLU A 23 26.53 -22.10 7.59
N GLU A 24 25.62 -22.11 8.57
CA GLU A 24 24.55 -23.10 8.69
C GLU A 24 23.60 -23.07 7.48
N PHE A 25 23.26 -21.87 7.02
CA PHE A 25 22.35 -21.71 5.90
C PHE A 25 22.99 -22.10 4.56
N GLU A 26 24.28 -21.80 4.36
CA GLU A 26 25.02 -22.26 3.17
C GLU A 26 25.10 -23.79 3.12
N ALA A 27 25.34 -24.45 4.25
CA ALA A 27 25.34 -25.90 4.37
C ALA A 27 23.95 -26.49 4.08
N PHE A 28 22.89 -25.90 4.64
CA PHE A 28 21.50 -26.27 4.38
C PHE A 28 21.15 -26.17 2.89
N LEU A 29 21.53 -25.07 2.23
CA LEU A 29 21.30 -24.86 0.80
C LEU A 29 22.17 -25.79 -0.09
N GLY A 30 23.32 -26.21 0.40
CA GLY A 30 24.18 -27.20 -0.25
C GLY A 30 23.51 -28.57 -0.29
N ALA A 31 22.92 -29.01 0.83
CA ALA A 31 22.32 -30.33 1.02
C ALA A 31 20.98 -30.54 0.30
N HIS A 32 20.27 -29.48 -0.10
CA HIS A 32 18.96 -29.60 -0.75
C HIS A 32 19.03 -29.40 -2.29
N PRO A 33 18.17 -30.08 -3.07
CA PRO A 33 18.08 -29.88 -4.52
C PRO A 33 17.64 -28.45 -4.86
N PRO A 34 18.30 -27.76 -5.81
CA PRO A 34 17.96 -26.38 -6.16
C PRO A 34 16.66 -26.33 -6.98
N GLY A 35 15.52 -26.20 -6.31
CA GLY A 35 14.27 -25.82 -6.96
C GLY A 35 14.20 -24.32 -7.21
N PHE A 36 13.65 -23.89 -8.35
CA PHE A 36 13.41 -22.48 -8.65
C PHE A 36 12.58 -21.78 -7.54
N ARG A 37 11.60 -22.50 -6.98
CA ARG A 37 10.83 -22.06 -5.80
C ARG A 37 11.71 -21.79 -4.58
N ALA A 38 12.72 -22.62 -4.33
CA ALA A 38 13.62 -22.43 -3.19
C ALA A 38 14.46 -21.16 -3.36
N VAL A 39 14.95 -20.87 -4.57
CA VAL A 39 15.68 -19.62 -4.85
C VAL A 39 14.80 -18.40 -4.63
N PHE A 40 13.57 -18.41 -5.15
CA PHE A 40 12.61 -17.32 -4.92
C PHE A 40 12.26 -17.15 -3.45
N ASN A 41 12.08 -18.25 -2.73
CA ASN A 41 11.81 -18.23 -1.30
C ASN A 41 12.99 -17.59 -0.54
N VAL A 42 14.23 -17.99 -0.85
CA VAL A 42 15.44 -17.45 -0.22
C VAL A 42 15.62 -15.96 -0.53
N VAL A 43 15.39 -15.53 -1.77
CA VAL A 43 15.42 -14.11 -2.16
C VAL A 43 14.32 -13.33 -1.44
N GLY A 44 13.11 -13.90 -1.35
CA GLY A 44 11.97 -13.33 -0.65
C GLY A 44 12.23 -13.14 0.84
N TRP A 45 12.77 -14.15 1.52
CA TRP A 45 13.14 -14.06 2.93
C TRP A 45 14.35 -13.17 3.17
N ALA A 46 15.31 -13.11 2.25
CA ALA A 46 16.44 -12.19 2.35
C ALA A 46 15.98 -10.73 2.22
N MET A 47 15.05 -10.47 1.28
CA MET A 47 14.38 -9.18 1.14
C MET A 47 13.57 -8.86 2.39
N TYR A 48 12.74 -9.80 2.85
CA TYR A 48 11.99 -9.69 4.10
C TYR A 48 12.92 -9.35 5.25
N GLU A 49 14.05 -10.03 5.43
CA GLU A 49 14.92 -9.80 6.56
C GLU A 49 15.69 -8.48 6.45
N ARG A 50 16.01 -8.01 5.24
CA ARG A 50 16.53 -6.65 5.03
C ARG A 50 15.51 -5.56 5.32
N VAL A 51 14.25 -5.87 5.09
CA VAL A 51 13.09 -4.99 5.30
C VAL A 51 12.67 -5.03 6.79
N SER A 52 12.74 -6.19 7.42
CA SER A 52 12.26 -6.47 8.77
C SER A 52 13.32 -6.28 9.83
N SER A 53 14.62 -6.46 9.53
CA SER A 53 15.74 -6.24 10.46
C SER A 53 15.69 -4.82 11.03
N PRO A 54 15.12 -4.64 12.22
CA PRO A 54 15.14 -3.36 12.88
C PRO A 54 16.53 -3.32 13.50
N GLY A 55 17.46 -2.59 12.90
CA GLY A 55 18.57 -2.14 13.73
C GLY A 55 17.97 -1.42 14.94
N GLU A 56 18.61 -1.55 16.10
CA GLU A 56 18.27 -0.75 17.27
C GLU A 56 18.43 0.73 16.91
N PHE A 57 17.34 1.33 16.46
CA PHE A 57 17.29 2.72 16.06
C PHE A 57 16.25 3.39 16.93
N ASN A 58 16.75 4.12 17.93
CA ASN A 58 15.94 5.01 18.73
C ASN A 58 15.39 6.10 17.79
N MET A 59 14.08 6.11 17.55
CA MET A 59 13.47 7.10 16.65
C MET A 59 13.18 8.37 17.41
N ASP A 60 13.64 9.50 16.87
CA ASP A 60 13.18 10.81 17.32
C ASP A 60 11.68 10.98 16.99
N GLN A 61 10.99 11.81 17.76
CA GLN A 61 9.56 12.07 17.67
C GLN A 61 9.15 12.56 16.26
N ARG A 62 10.02 13.30 15.56
CA ARG A 62 9.83 13.71 14.15
C ARG A 62 9.75 12.52 13.20
N GLN A 63 10.71 11.60 13.31
CA GLN A 63 10.75 10.39 12.49
C GLN A 63 9.52 9.52 12.78
N ARG A 64 9.17 9.35 14.06
CA ARG A 64 7.97 8.62 14.47
C ARG A 64 6.70 9.20 13.86
N SER A 65 6.53 10.52 13.90
CA SER A 65 5.39 11.20 13.29
C SER A 65 5.30 10.92 11.78
N LEU A 66 6.40 11.12 11.03
CA LEU A 66 6.45 10.87 9.59
C LEU A 66 6.18 9.41 9.21
N VAL A 67 6.67 8.45 10.00
CA VAL A 67 6.39 7.03 9.78
C VAL A 67 4.90 6.74 9.96
N LEU A 68 4.27 7.27 11.01
CA LEU A 68 2.83 7.12 11.23
C LEU A 68 2.01 7.78 10.11
N MET A 69 2.42 8.95 9.64
CA MET A 69 1.82 9.63 8.49
C MET A 69 1.90 8.79 7.21
N ALA A 70 3.07 8.22 6.92
CA ALA A 70 3.27 7.35 5.76
C ALA A 70 2.39 6.10 5.83
N TYR A 71 2.30 5.47 7.01
CA TYR A 71 1.43 4.30 7.21
C TYR A 71 -0.05 4.64 7.04
N ALA A 72 -0.51 5.74 7.63
CA ALA A 72 -1.88 6.19 7.49
C ALA A 72 -2.23 6.50 6.03
N TYR A 73 -1.33 7.17 5.30
CA TYR A 73 -1.55 7.47 3.89
C TYR A 73 -1.62 6.20 3.03
N LEU A 74 -0.68 5.26 3.18
CA LEU A 74 -0.69 4.01 2.42
C LEU A 74 -1.93 3.15 2.74
N ALA A 75 -2.36 3.12 4.00
CA ALA A 75 -3.61 2.47 4.39
C ALA A 75 -4.84 3.14 3.75
N ALA A 76 -4.88 4.47 3.74
CA ALA A 76 -5.95 5.23 3.08
C ALA A 76 -5.97 5.01 1.56
N VAL A 77 -4.81 4.88 0.90
CA VAL A 77 -4.71 4.51 -0.52
C VAL A 77 -5.30 3.12 -0.74
N ALA A 78 -4.93 2.12 0.09
CA ALA A 78 -5.45 0.76 -0.03
C ALA A 78 -6.99 0.71 0.12
N ALA A 79 -7.52 1.39 1.14
CA ALA A 79 -8.96 1.48 1.39
C ALA A 79 -9.70 2.26 0.29
N GLY A 80 -9.09 3.34 -0.20
CA GLY A 80 -9.62 4.19 -1.26
C GLY A 80 -9.73 3.45 -2.59
N VAL A 81 -8.71 2.66 -2.96
CA VAL A 81 -8.77 1.80 -4.15
C VAL A 81 -9.92 0.80 -4.01
N ASN A 82 -10.00 0.07 -2.90
CA ASN A 82 -11.10 -0.89 -2.69
C ASN A 82 -12.49 -0.23 -2.74
N PHE A 83 -12.63 0.93 -2.10
CA PHE A 83 -13.88 1.68 -2.12
C PHE A 83 -14.23 2.19 -3.52
N TYR A 84 -13.25 2.67 -4.29
CA TYR A 84 -13.47 3.14 -5.66
C TYR A 84 -14.04 2.02 -6.53
N TRP A 85 -13.40 0.86 -6.56
CA TRP A 85 -13.85 -0.29 -7.36
C TRP A 85 -15.21 -0.84 -6.88
N THR A 86 -15.49 -0.78 -5.57
CA THR A 86 -16.80 -1.20 -5.03
C THR A 86 -17.94 -0.32 -5.54
N VAL A 87 -17.67 0.96 -5.85
CA VAL A 87 -18.70 1.95 -6.21
C VAL A 87 -18.73 2.25 -7.70
N ALA A 88 -17.59 2.61 -8.29
CA ALA A 88 -17.52 3.21 -9.63
C ALA A 88 -17.73 2.19 -10.76
N ASP A 89 -17.38 0.93 -10.53
CA ASP A 89 -17.47 -0.15 -11.53
C ASP A 89 -18.66 -1.08 -11.30
N THR A 90 -19.64 -0.65 -10.49
CA THR A 90 -20.83 -1.43 -10.15
C THR A 90 -22.11 -0.63 -10.40
N PRO A 91 -23.31 -1.26 -10.36
CA PRO A 91 -24.58 -0.53 -10.43
C PRO A 91 -24.75 0.57 -9.37
N LEU A 92 -23.93 0.55 -8.30
CA LEU A 92 -23.89 1.62 -7.31
C LEU A 92 -23.43 2.96 -7.89
N ALA A 93 -22.70 2.97 -9.01
CA ALA A 93 -22.35 4.20 -9.72
C ALA A 93 -23.62 4.91 -10.24
N THR A 94 -24.59 4.16 -10.76
CA THR A 94 -25.88 4.71 -11.20
C THR A 94 -26.66 5.26 -10.01
N ALA A 95 -26.71 4.52 -8.90
CA ALA A 95 -27.36 4.99 -7.67
C ALA A 95 -26.70 6.27 -7.11
N MET A 96 -25.37 6.36 -7.19
CA MET A 96 -24.60 7.53 -6.77
C MET A 96 -24.95 8.76 -7.61
N HIS A 97 -25.13 8.62 -8.92
CA HIS A 97 -25.56 9.72 -9.78
C HIS A 97 -27.05 10.08 -9.63
N GLY A 98 -27.88 9.13 -9.21
CA GLY A 98 -29.30 9.34 -8.97
C GLY A 98 -29.63 10.04 -7.64
N HIS A 99 -28.73 10.01 -6.64
CA HIS A 99 -28.99 10.55 -5.31
C HIS A 99 -27.92 11.55 -4.87
N SER A 100 -28.33 12.79 -4.58
CA SER A 100 -27.43 13.89 -4.19
C SER A 100 -26.61 13.59 -2.93
N ALA A 101 -27.19 12.86 -1.97
CA ALA A 101 -26.50 12.46 -0.74
C ALA A 101 -25.32 11.52 -1.01
N LEU A 102 -25.53 10.48 -1.84
CA LEU A 102 -24.46 9.56 -2.27
C LEU A 102 -23.38 10.30 -3.05
N PHE A 103 -23.78 11.17 -3.98
CA PHE A 103 -22.85 12.00 -4.75
C PHE A 103 -22.02 12.94 -3.87
N ALA A 104 -22.65 13.57 -2.87
CA ALA A 104 -21.97 14.45 -1.92
C ALA A 104 -20.97 13.67 -1.06
N SER A 105 -21.35 12.50 -0.53
CA SER A 105 -20.45 11.62 0.22
C SER A 105 -19.25 11.16 -0.62
N TRP A 106 -19.47 10.78 -1.88
CA TRP A 106 -18.40 10.44 -2.83
C TRP A 106 -17.47 11.62 -3.10
N THR A 107 -18.05 12.81 -3.30
CA THR A 107 -17.28 14.05 -3.51
C THR A 107 -16.44 14.41 -2.30
N LEU A 108 -16.94 14.14 -1.08
CA LEU A 108 -16.20 14.35 0.16
C LEU A 108 -14.95 13.44 0.23
N VAL A 109 -15.09 12.16 -0.15
CA VAL A 109 -13.96 11.23 -0.25
C VAL A 109 -12.94 11.71 -1.30
N ARG A 110 -13.43 12.16 -2.46
CA ARG A 110 -12.58 12.70 -3.54
C ARG A 110 -11.83 13.95 -3.09
N ALA A 111 -12.51 14.90 -2.44
CA ALA A 111 -11.90 16.12 -1.91
C ALA A 111 -10.84 15.80 -0.85
N GLY A 112 -11.15 14.91 0.10
CA GLY A 112 -10.19 14.43 1.10
C GLY A 112 -8.98 13.74 0.46
N SER A 113 -9.15 13.00 -0.62
CA SER A 113 -8.05 12.36 -1.36
C SER A 113 -7.10 13.38 -1.98
N PHE A 114 -7.64 14.43 -2.62
CA PHE A 114 -6.82 15.51 -3.18
C PHE A 114 -6.08 16.31 -2.10
N LEU A 115 -6.75 16.61 -0.98
CA LEU A 115 -6.12 17.28 0.16
C LEU A 115 -5.02 16.42 0.79
N ALA A 116 -5.23 15.12 0.93
CA ALA A 116 -4.23 14.19 1.43
C ALA A 116 -3.00 14.14 0.50
N LEU A 117 -3.22 14.08 -0.81
CA LEU A 117 -2.15 14.13 -1.80
C LEU A 117 -1.37 15.45 -1.72
N ALA A 118 -2.06 16.59 -1.63
CA ALA A 118 -1.43 17.90 -1.48
C ALA A 118 -0.60 17.98 -0.19
N ALA A 119 -1.11 17.47 0.93
CA ALA A 119 -0.40 17.43 2.21
C ALA A 119 0.86 16.55 2.14
N VAL A 120 0.75 15.36 1.54
CA VAL A 120 1.89 14.46 1.33
C VAL A 120 2.90 15.07 0.37
N ALA A 121 2.47 15.76 -0.69
CA ALA A 121 3.40 16.45 -1.59
C ALA A 121 4.13 17.59 -0.87
N ALA A 122 3.42 18.40 -0.08
CA ALA A 122 3.98 19.54 0.63
C ALA A 122 5.04 19.13 1.68
N ALA A 123 4.82 18.05 2.43
CA ALA A 123 5.80 17.53 3.39
C ALA A 123 6.82 16.57 2.76
N GLY A 124 6.36 15.71 1.87
CA GLY A 124 7.12 14.59 1.32
C GLY A 124 8.11 14.99 0.25
N LEU A 125 7.75 15.89 -0.68
CA LEU A 125 8.65 16.30 -1.77
C LEU A 125 9.94 16.97 -1.26
N PRO A 126 9.90 17.91 -0.30
CA PRO A 126 11.13 18.50 0.25
C PRO A 126 12.03 17.46 0.91
N VAL A 127 11.44 16.54 1.69
CA VAL A 127 12.16 15.46 2.38
C VAL A 127 12.78 14.49 1.37
N LEU A 128 12.02 14.06 0.36
CA LEU A 128 12.49 13.23 -0.73
C LEU A 128 13.63 13.91 -1.49
N ALA A 129 13.47 15.18 -1.86
CA ALA A 129 14.50 15.94 -2.57
C ALA A 129 15.78 16.06 -1.74
N ALA A 130 15.67 16.32 -0.44
CA ALA A 130 16.81 16.36 0.47
C ALA A 130 17.51 14.98 0.59
N MET A 131 16.73 13.91 0.73
CA MET A 131 17.26 12.54 0.78
C MET A 131 17.95 12.16 -0.53
N VAL A 132 17.35 12.45 -1.68
CA VAL A 132 17.93 12.16 -3.00
C VAL A 132 19.23 12.94 -3.20
N ARG A 133 19.25 14.24 -2.90
CA ARG A 133 20.49 15.06 -2.96
C ARG A 133 21.57 14.50 -2.05
N SER A 134 21.22 14.11 -0.82
CA SER A 134 22.15 13.48 0.11
C SER A 134 22.69 12.17 -0.42
N VAL A 135 21.86 11.32 -1.02
CA VAL A 135 22.28 10.06 -1.64
C VAL A 135 23.26 10.28 -2.79
N VAL A 136 22.98 11.24 -3.68
CA VAL A 136 23.87 11.57 -4.81
C VAL A 136 25.22 12.08 -4.30
N ALA A 137 25.21 12.97 -3.31
CA ALA A 137 26.43 13.54 -2.73
C ALA A 137 27.28 12.51 -1.97
N THR A 138 26.64 11.60 -1.24
CA THR A 138 27.32 10.63 -0.34
C THR A 138 27.43 9.21 -0.92
N ARG A 139 26.92 8.99 -2.14
CA ARG A 139 26.84 7.68 -2.83
C ARG A 139 26.17 6.58 -1.98
N ARG A 140 25.20 6.95 -1.14
CA ARG A 140 24.44 6.02 -0.27
C ARG A 140 23.32 5.32 -1.04
N TRP A 141 23.70 4.45 -1.98
CA TRP A 141 22.77 3.70 -2.84
C TRP A 141 21.79 2.82 -2.06
N ASP A 142 22.11 2.47 -0.82
CA ASP A 142 21.22 1.73 0.07
C ASP A 142 19.92 2.50 0.38
N VAL A 143 19.97 3.82 0.50
CA VAL A 143 18.78 4.66 0.74
C VAL A 143 18.01 4.91 -0.56
N ALA A 144 18.70 5.11 -1.69
CA ALA A 144 18.05 5.21 -3.00
C ALA A 144 17.22 3.96 -3.34
N GLY A 145 17.78 2.77 -3.12
CA GLY A 145 17.05 1.51 -3.36
C GLY A 145 15.75 1.43 -2.56
N ARG A 146 15.72 1.98 -1.34
CA ARG A 146 14.52 2.00 -0.49
C ARG A 146 13.47 2.99 -0.99
N LEU A 147 13.89 4.20 -1.37
CA LEU A 147 12.99 5.21 -1.91
C LEU A 147 12.37 4.79 -3.25
N ALA A 148 13.04 3.92 -4.00
CA ALA A 148 12.51 3.37 -5.26
C ALA A 148 11.43 2.29 -5.04
N VAL A 149 11.36 1.65 -3.86
CA VAL A 149 10.46 0.50 -3.61
C VAL A 149 8.99 0.80 -3.96
N PRO A 150 8.37 1.92 -3.53
CA PRO A 150 6.97 2.19 -3.87
C PRO A 150 6.72 2.32 -5.38
N ALA A 151 7.63 3.01 -6.09
CA ALA A 151 7.53 3.16 -7.53
C ALA A 151 7.73 1.82 -8.25
N CYS A 152 8.70 1.01 -7.81
CA CYS A 152 8.92 -0.33 -8.35
C CYS A 152 7.75 -1.27 -8.07
N ALA A 153 7.16 -1.23 -6.88
CA ALA A 153 6.01 -2.05 -6.52
C ALA A 153 4.78 -1.70 -7.37
N ALA A 154 4.52 -0.40 -7.56
CA ALA A 154 3.47 0.07 -8.46
C ALA A 154 3.74 -0.38 -9.90
N LEU A 155 4.97 -0.20 -10.40
CA LEU A 155 5.36 -0.59 -11.75
C LEU A 155 5.20 -2.10 -11.98
N VAL A 156 5.68 -2.94 -11.06
CA VAL A 156 5.54 -4.41 -11.15
C VAL A 156 4.07 -4.81 -11.19
N THR A 157 3.24 -4.19 -10.36
CA THR A 157 1.80 -4.48 -10.32
C THR A 157 1.10 -4.05 -11.63
N LEU A 158 1.41 -2.86 -12.13
CA LEU A 158 0.84 -2.36 -13.39
C LEU A 158 1.30 -3.18 -14.60
N LEU A 159 2.59 -3.55 -14.66
CA LEU A 159 3.12 -4.40 -15.72
C LEU A 159 2.49 -5.79 -15.68
N TRP A 160 2.28 -6.36 -14.49
CA TRP A 160 1.54 -7.61 -14.33
C TRP A 160 0.10 -7.48 -14.87
N MET A 161 -0.63 -6.45 -14.44
CA MET A 161 -2.01 -6.22 -14.88
C MET A 161 -2.10 -6.01 -16.39
N ALA A 162 -1.18 -5.23 -16.98
CA ALA A 162 -1.12 -4.98 -18.41
C ALA A 162 -0.78 -6.27 -19.19
N ALA A 163 0.24 -7.02 -18.77
CA ALA A 163 0.65 -8.25 -19.44
C ALA A 163 -0.45 -9.32 -19.40
N ALA A 164 -1.08 -9.50 -18.24
CA ALA A 164 -2.20 -10.42 -18.09
C ALA A 164 -3.45 -9.96 -18.88
N GLY A 165 -3.72 -8.66 -18.91
CA GLY A 165 -4.81 -8.10 -19.71
C GLY A 165 -4.58 -8.28 -21.21
N MET A 166 -3.36 -8.04 -21.70
CA MET A 166 -2.98 -8.30 -23.10
C MET A 166 -3.10 -9.79 -23.45
N TRP A 167 -2.68 -10.68 -22.55
CA TRP A 167 -2.84 -12.13 -22.73
C TRP A 167 -4.31 -12.55 -22.79
N ALA A 168 -5.18 -11.88 -22.03
CA ALA A 168 -6.64 -12.04 -22.07
C ALA A 168 -7.33 -11.32 -23.26
N GLY A 169 -6.57 -10.86 -24.26
CA GLY A 169 -7.11 -10.18 -25.45
C GLY A 169 -7.49 -8.71 -25.24
N GLY A 170 -7.15 -8.11 -24.09
CA GLY A 170 -7.43 -6.71 -23.79
C GLY A 170 -8.86 -6.42 -23.31
N HIS A 171 -9.70 -7.44 -23.16
CA HIS A 171 -11.11 -7.30 -22.76
C HIS A 171 -11.34 -7.39 -21.25
N TRP A 172 -10.31 -7.73 -20.49
CA TRP A 172 -10.36 -7.93 -19.05
C TRP A 172 -8.99 -7.65 -18.43
N ILE A 173 -8.96 -7.11 -17.22
CA ILE A 173 -7.75 -6.87 -16.44
C ILE A 173 -7.87 -7.67 -15.14
N PRO A 174 -6.81 -8.35 -14.65
CA PRO A 174 -6.90 -9.14 -13.43
C PRO A 174 -6.97 -8.23 -12.20
N THR A 175 -8.17 -7.76 -11.88
CA THR A 175 -8.43 -7.03 -10.64
C THR A 175 -9.14 -7.93 -9.64
N PRO A 176 -8.90 -7.78 -8.33
CA PRO A 176 -9.63 -8.49 -7.27
C PRO A 176 -11.16 -8.28 -7.27
N TRP A 177 -11.65 -7.27 -7.99
CA TRP A 177 -13.06 -6.90 -8.09
C TRP A 177 -13.75 -7.54 -9.32
N ASP A 178 -12.99 -7.88 -10.37
CA ASP A 178 -13.48 -8.51 -11.61
C ASP A 178 -13.46 -10.06 -11.59
N VAL A 179 -13.55 -10.65 -10.40
CA VAL A 179 -13.50 -12.10 -10.18
C VAL A 179 -14.90 -12.76 -10.17
N THR A 180 -15.94 -11.93 -10.09
CA THR A 180 -17.31 -12.29 -9.71
C THR A 180 -18.02 -13.29 -10.64
N GLY A 181 -18.89 -14.10 -10.03
CA GLY A 181 -19.67 -15.18 -10.67
C GLY A 181 -21.20 -15.03 -10.63
N ASP A 182 -21.72 -14.05 -9.88
CA ASP A 182 -23.17 -13.84 -9.71
C ASP A 182 -23.81 -13.01 -10.83
N TRP A 183 -22.99 -12.36 -11.66
CA TRP A 183 -23.42 -11.75 -12.92
C TRP A 183 -22.66 -12.40 -14.07
N THR A 184 -23.31 -12.48 -15.23
CA THR A 184 -22.73 -13.07 -16.42
C THR A 184 -21.56 -12.21 -16.90
N ALA A 185 -20.35 -12.74 -16.80
CA ALA A 185 -19.15 -12.08 -17.33
C ALA A 185 -19.33 -11.77 -18.83
N PRO A 186 -18.85 -10.60 -19.31
CA PRO A 186 -18.89 -10.25 -20.71
C PRO A 186 -18.27 -11.32 -21.61
N ALA A 187 -18.80 -11.44 -22.82
CA ALA A 187 -18.23 -12.34 -23.83
C ALA A 187 -16.75 -11.99 -24.08
N GLY A 188 -15.89 -13.00 -24.07
CA GLY A 188 -14.44 -12.83 -24.23
C GLY A 188 -13.65 -12.74 -22.92
N TRP A 189 -14.30 -12.72 -21.76
CA TRP A 189 -13.60 -12.83 -20.49
C TRP A 189 -13.03 -14.25 -20.25
N PRO A 190 -11.89 -14.37 -19.55
CA PRO A 190 -11.35 -15.68 -19.20
C PRO A 190 -12.31 -16.51 -18.32
N PRO A 191 -12.14 -17.85 -18.30
CA PRO A 191 -12.87 -18.73 -17.39
C PRO A 191 -12.74 -18.29 -15.92
N LEU A 192 -13.75 -18.59 -15.11
CA LEU A 192 -13.82 -18.18 -13.71
C LEU A 192 -12.55 -18.55 -12.92
N THR A 193 -12.03 -19.77 -13.10
CA THR A 193 -10.80 -20.23 -12.43
C THR A 193 -9.60 -19.36 -12.78
N THR A 194 -9.47 -18.94 -14.05
CA THR A 194 -8.39 -18.04 -14.51
C THR A 194 -8.52 -16.66 -13.89
N ARG A 195 -9.75 -16.13 -13.81
CA ARG A 195 -10.03 -14.84 -13.17
C ARG A 195 -9.64 -14.86 -11.70
N TRP A 196 -10.06 -15.89 -10.96
CA TRP A 196 -9.64 -16.09 -9.57
C TRP A 196 -8.12 -16.13 -9.42
N MET A 197 -7.43 -16.97 -10.21
CA MET A 197 -5.98 -17.14 -10.11
C MET A 197 -5.22 -15.83 -10.37
N LEU A 198 -5.49 -15.15 -11.48
CA LEU A 198 -4.74 -13.96 -11.87
C LEU A 198 -5.05 -12.76 -10.96
N SER A 199 -6.31 -12.60 -10.54
CA SER A 199 -6.69 -11.54 -9.61
C SER A 199 -6.15 -11.78 -8.20
N SER A 200 -5.99 -13.04 -7.78
CA SER A 200 -5.30 -13.39 -6.52
C SER A 200 -3.83 -12.98 -6.55
N VAL A 201 -3.16 -13.16 -7.70
CA VAL A 201 -1.79 -12.66 -7.90
C VAL A 201 -1.76 -11.14 -7.80
N THR A 202 -2.70 -10.43 -8.45
CA THR A 202 -2.77 -8.96 -8.35
C THR A 202 -2.98 -8.51 -6.91
N PHE A 203 -3.90 -9.14 -6.17
CA PHE A 203 -4.11 -8.82 -4.76
C PHE A 203 -2.85 -9.05 -3.91
N ALA A 204 -2.17 -10.17 -4.12
CA ALA A 204 -0.91 -10.47 -3.44
C ALA A 204 0.18 -9.43 -3.76
N LEU A 205 0.29 -9.00 -5.02
CA LEU A 205 1.21 -7.95 -5.44
C LEU A 205 0.88 -6.59 -4.83
N LEU A 206 -0.41 -6.21 -4.80
CA LEU A 206 -0.86 -4.97 -4.15
C LEU A 206 -0.56 -4.99 -2.65
N ALA A 207 -0.92 -6.07 -1.95
CA ALA A 207 -0.68 -6.23 -0.52
C ALA A 207 0.82 -6.23 -0.19
N ALA A 208 1.60 -7.04 -0.89
CA ALA A 208 3.06 -7.10 -0.71
C ALA A 208 3.72 -5.77 -1.07
N GLY A 209 3.26 -5.11 -2.14
CA GLY A 209 3.75 -3.81 -2.58
C GLY A 209 3.51 -2.71 -1.56
N LEU A 210 2.30 -2.65 -0.98
CA LEU A 210 1.96 -1.70 0.07
C LEU A 210 2.76 -1.95 1.35
N ILE A 211 2.89 -3.20 1.79
CA ILE A 211 3.69 -3.57 2.98
C ILE A 211 5.16 -3.23 2.76
N ALA A 212 5.74 -3.64 1.62
CA ALA A 212 7.13 -3.34 1.29
C ALA A 212 7.37 -1.84 1.19
N SER A 213 6.43 -1.09 0.60
CA SER A 213 6.48 0.37 0.52
C SER A 213 6.47 1.02 1.89
N ALA A 214 5.55 0.60 2.77
CA ALA A 214 5.45 1.11 4.13
C ALA A 214 6.76 0.90 4.88
N ILE A 215 7.28 -0.32 4.88
CA ILE A 215 8.52 -0.63 5.60
C ILE A 215 9.72 0.10 4.99
N SER A 216 9.82 0.14 3.66
CA SER A 216 10.91 0.81 2.96
C SER A 216 10.95 2.32 3.21
N VAL A 217 9.79 2.98 3.15
CA VAL A 217 9.65 4.40 3.48
C VAL A 217 10.00 4.65 4.94
N ALA A 218 9.54 3.79 5.86
CA ALA A 218 9.88 3.92 7.27
C ALA A 218 11.38 3.77 7.51
N GLN A 219 12.05 2.82 6.85
CA GLN A 219 13.50 2.67 6.91
C GLN A 219 14.25 3.87 6.32
N ALA A 220 13.77 4.44 5.22
CA ALA A 220 14.36 5.62 4.61
C ALA A 220 14.27 6.85 5.54
N ILE A 221 13.10 7.06 6.16
CA ILE A 221 12.87 8.13 7.15
C ILE A 221 13.82 7.97 8.35
N ARG A 222 13.96 6.75 8.89
CA ARG A 222 14.85 6.47 10.03
C ARG A 222 16.32 6.76 9.73
N ARG A 223 16.75 6.55 8.48
CA ARG A 223 18.15 6.73 8.04
C ARG A 223 18.45 8.15 7.56
N GLY A 224 17.43 8.97 7.37
CA GLY A 224 17.55 10.36 6.95
C GLY A 224 17.85 11.29 8.12
N ASP A 225 18.76 12.24 7.91
CA ASP A 225 18.97 13.33 8.85
C ASP A 225 17.91 14.42 8.64
N LEU A 226 16.95 14.48 9.54
CA LEU A 226 15.83 15.44 9.52
C LEU A 226 16.07 16.65 10.43
N SER A 227 17.22 16.74 11.09
CA SER A 227 17.54 17.80 12.06
C SER A 227 17.50 19.20 11.43
N LYS A 228 17.88 19.31 10.16
CA LYS A 228 18.00 20.56 9.40
C LYS A 228 16.66 21.15 8.92
N HIS A 229 15.56 20.40 9.02
CA HIS A 229 14.27 20.81 8.49
C HIS A 229 13.42 21.51 9.57
N ARG A 230 12.83 22.66 9.22
CA ARG A 230 12.03 23.48 10.15
C ARG A 230 10.76 22.77 10.59
N ARG A 231 10.43 22.87 11.88
CA ARG A 231 9.25 22.25 12.54
C ARG A 231 7.92 22.47 11.81
N LEU A 232 7.65 23.69 11.33
CA LEU A 232 6.40 24.05 10.65
C LEU A 232 6.14 23.21 9.38
N TRP A 233 7.20 22.71 8.74
CA TRP A 233 7.12 21.89 7.54
C TRP A 233 6.55 20.49 7.83
N PHE A 234 6.47 20.10 9.10
CA PHE A 234 5.95 18.79 9.50
C PHE A 234 4.59 18.89 10.19
N ALA A 235 4.38 19.90 11.05
CA ALA A 235 3.14 20.02 11.82
C ALA A 235 1.91 20.32 10.95
N ALA A 236 1.99 21.33 10.07
CA ALA A 236 0.85 21.73 9.25
C ALA A 236 0.44 20.65 8.23
N PRO A 237 1.36 20.03 7.47
CA PRO A 237 1.00 18.92 6.59
C PRO A 237 0.49 17.68 7.33
N SER A 238 0.97 17.41 8.56
CA SER A 238 0.49 16.27 9.35
C SER A 238 -0.95 16.47 9.82
N LEU A 239 -1.29 17.69 10.27
CA LEU A 239 -2.67 18.05 10.60
C LEU A 239 -3.57 18.02 9.37
N ALA A 240 -3.09 18.54 8.24
CA ALA A 240 -3.82 18.50 6.98
C ALA A 240 -4.08 17.05 6.52
N LEU A 241 -3.09 16.16 6.59
CA LEU A 241 -3.25 14.75 6.26
C LEU A 241 -4.23 14.06 7.20
N ALA A 242 -4.11 14.27 8.52
CA ALA A 242 -5.02 13.68 9.50
C ALA A 242 -6.47 14.16 9.28
N GLY A 243 -6.67 15.45 9.05
CA GLY A 243 -7.99 16.01 8.70
C GLY A 243 -8.52 15.43 7.39
N SER A 244 -7.67 15.29 6.37
CA SER A 244 -8.05 14.73 5.08
C SER A 244 -8.50 13.27 5.20
N VAL A 245 -7.77 12.44 5.95
CA VAL A 245 -8.14 11.03 6.18
C VAL A 245 -9.41 10.91 7.01
N ALA A 246 -9.62 11.79 7.99
CA ALA A 246 -10.87 11.86 8.74
C ALA A 246 -12.07 12.24 7.84
N VAL A 247 -11.89 13.22 6.96
CA VAL A 247 -12.90 13.62 5.96
C VAL A 247 -13.23 12.46 5.03
N MET A 248 -12.23 11.72 4.55
CA MET A 248 -12.46 10.50 3.76
C MET A 248 -13.24 9.45 4.56
N ALA A 249 -12.86 9.18 5.81
CA ALA A 249 -13.56 8.21 6.66
C ALA A 249 -15.03 8.58 6.88
N LEU A 250 -15.33 9.85 7.16
CA LEU A 250 -16.70 10.35 7.27
C LEU A 250 -17.46 10.22 5.96
N GLY A 251 -16.81 10.54 4.82
CA GLY A 251 -17.39 10.39 3.50
C GLY A 251 -17.76 8.94 3.19
N VAL A 252 -16.86 7.98 3.47
CA VAL A 252 -17.11 6.56 3.25
C VAL A 252 -18.22 6.04 4.18
N LEU A 253 -18.23 6.43 5.46
CA LEU A 253 -19.30 6.07 6.41
C LEU A 253 -20.67 6.57 5.94
N ALA A 254 -20.75 7.86 5.60
CA ALA A 254 -21.97 8.48 5.10
C ALA A 254 -22.43 7.82 3.80
N TRP A 255 -21.49 7.48 2.90
CA TRP A 255 -21.80 6.81 1.65
C TRP A 255 -22.49 5.46 1.88
N GLY A 256 -21.95 4.62 2.77
CA GLY A 256 -22.57 3.32 3.07
C GLY A 256 -23.93 3.45 3.76
N TRP A 257 -24.09 4.43 4.64
CA TRP A 257 -25.38 4.74 5.25
C TRP A 257 -26.44 5.11 4.20
N PHE A 258 -26.10 5.98 3.25
CA PHE A 258 -27.04 6.34 2.18
C PHE A 258 -27.23 5.24 1.14
N ALA A 259 -26.24 4.38 0.92
CA ALA A 259 -26.35 3.24 0.01
C ALA A 259 -27.34 2.21 0.54
N GLU A 260 -27.32 1.95 1.85
CA GLU A 260 -28.33 1.11 2.51
C GLU A 260 -29.75 1.68 2.33
N GLN A 261 -29.91 3.00 2.40
CA GLN A 261 -31.24 3.61 2.27
C GLN A 261 -31.77 3.66 0.83
N HIS A 262 -30.90 3.94 -0.14
CA HIS A 262 -31.33 4.26 -1.51
C HIS A 262 -31.03 3.17 -2.53
N ALA A 263 -30.18 2.21 -2.19
CA ALA A 263 -29.70 1.16 -3.11
C ALA A 263 -29.38 -0.15 -2.37
N ALA A 264 -30.19 -0.52 -1.37
CA ALA A 264 -29.95 -1.70 -0.52
C ALA A 264 -29.71 -2.98 -1.33
N SER A 265 -30.50 -3.23 -2.38
CA SER A 265 -30.37 -4.42 -3.22
C SER A 265 -29.00 -4.51 -3.88
N ASP A 266 -28.51 -3.42 -4.47
CA ASP A 266 -27.20 -3.36 -5.10
C ASP A 266 -26.07 -3.33 -4.08
N PHE A 267 -26.31 -2.73 -2.91
CA PHE A 267 -25.33 -2.65 -1.85
C PHE A 267 -25.05 -4.01 -1.21
N HIS A 268 -26.04 -4.89 -1.14
CA HIS A 268 -25.88 -6.27 -0.68
C HIS A 268 -25.57 -7.27 -1.81
N ALA A 269 -25.54 -6.83 -3.07
CA ALA A 269 -25.19 -7.67 -4.21
C ALA A 269 -23.70 -7.99 -4.30
N ARG A 270 -23.37 -9.08 -5.02
CA ARG A 270 -22.00 -9.55 -5.32
C ARG A 270 -21.56 -9.18 -6.74
N ASN A 271 -21.73 -7.92 -7.12
CA ASN A 271 -21.48 -7.41 -8.47
C ASN A 271 -20.32 -6.40 -8.54
N GLY A 272 -19.34 -6.54 -7.63
CA GLY A 272 -18.13 -5.73 -7.61
C GLY A 272 -17.43 -5.66 -6.25
N GLY A 273 -17.88 -6.44 -5.27
CA GLY A 273 -17.13 -6.65 -4.05
C GLY A 273 -15.84 -7.44 -4.28
N LEU A 274 -14.84 -7.16 -3.44
CA LEU A 274 -13.54 -7.83 -3.37
C LEU A 274 -13.73 -9.35 -3.30
N PHE A 275 -13.18 -10.09 -4.26
CA PHE A 275 -13.24 -11.56 -4.34
C PHE A 275 -14.64 -12.14 -4.17
N SER A 276 -15.61 -11.61 -4.93
CA SER A 276 -17.00 -12.10 -4.90
C SER A 276 -17.70 -11.94 -3.55
N SER A 277 -17.19 -11.07 -2.68
CA SER A 277 -17.94 -10.60 -1.51
C SER A 277 -19.05 -9.63 -1.93
N THR A 278 -19.94 -9.30 -0.99
CA THR A 278 -20.93 -8.26 -1.23
C THR A 278 -20.28 -6.88 -1.26
N ASN A 279 -20.90 -5.91 -1.94
CA ASN A 279 -20.43 -4.52 -1.90
C ASN A 279 -20.43 -3.98 -0.46
N PHE A 280 -21.41 -4.38 0.37
CA PHE A 280 -21.44 -4.09 1.80
C PHE A 280 -20.18 -4.60 2.53
N ALA A 281 -19.79 -5.86 2.33
CA ALA A 281 -18.61 -6.41 2.99
C ALA A 281 -17.32 -5.70 2.54
N SER A 282 -17.23 -5.38 1.25
CA SER A 282 -16.09 -4.62 0.69
C SER A 282 -16.02 -3.20 1.21
N TRP A 283 -17.16 -2.50 1.26
CA TRP A 283 -17.29 -1.20 1.88
C TRP A 283 -16.91 -1.24 3.37
N GLY A 284 -17.40 -2.24 4.11
CA GLY A 284 -17.10 -2.42 5.53
C GLY A 284 -15.61 -2.59 5.80
N ALA A 285 -14.91 -3.34 4.94
CA ALA A 285 -13.46 -3.46 5.00
C ALA A 285 -12.76 -2.10 4.75
N SER A 286 -13.20 -1.33 3.75
CA SER A 286 -12.68 0.02 3.52
C SER A 286 -12.92 0.95 4.71
N CYS A 287 -14.11 0.93 5.31
CA CYS A 287 -14.46 1.68 6.51
C CYS A 287 -13.49 1.40 7.66
N ALA A 288 -13.27 0.12 7.98
CA ALA A 288 -12.39 -0.29 9.07
C ALA A 288 -10.95 0.21 8.85
N VAL A 289 -10.45 0.13 7.62
CA VAL A 289 -9.11 0.62 7.28
C VAL A 289 -9.04 2.15 7.32
N PHE A 290 -10.04 2.88 6.82
CA PHE A 290 -10.08 4.36 6.90
C PHE A 290 -10.13 4.86 8.35
N LEU A 291 -10.92 4.22 9.21
CA LEU A 291 -10.99 4.55 10.63
C LEU A 291 -9.65 4.30 11.33
N THR A 292 -9.03 3.16 11.06
CA THR A 292 -7.71 2.82 11.60
C THR A 292 -6.65 3.81 11.10
N ALA A 293 -6.65 4.13 9.80
CA ALA A 293 -5.76 5.11 9.21
C ALA A 293 -5.95 6.51 9.83
N THR A 294 -7.19 6.90 10.11
CA THR A 294 -7.51 8.16 10.81
C THR A 294 -6.89 8.19 12.20
N LEU A 295 -7.04 7.12 13.00
CA LEU A 295 -6.46 7.03 14.33
C LEU A 295 -4.93 7.11 14.31
N ILE A 296 -4.29 6.40 13.39
CA ILE A 296 -2.84 6.44 13.16
C ILE A 296 -2.42 7.87 12.76
N ALA A 297 -3.19 8.52 11.88
CA ALA A 297 -2.89 9.86 11.41
C ALA A 297 -2.99 10.89 12.54
N VAL A 298 -4.09 10.87 13.32
CA VAL A 298 -4.27 11.76 14.47
C VAL A 298 -3.14 11.57 15.49
N ARG A 299 -2.72 10.33 15.74
CA ARG A 299 -1.57 10.05 16.63
C ARG A 299 -0.28 10.64 16.08
N GLY A 300 0.01 10.49 14.78
CA GLY A 300 1.19 11.07 14.15
C GLY A 300 1.17 12.61 14.17
N ALA A 301 0.01 13.23 13.94
CA ALA A 301 -0.15 14.68 14.00
C ALA A 301 0.05 15.24 15.40
N ARG A 302 -0.46 14.57 16.44
CA ARG A 302 -0.20 14.91 17.86
C ARG A 302 1.29 14.82 18.21
N SER A 303 1.98 13.80 17.71
CA SER A 303 3.44 13.70 17.86
C SER A 303 4.18 14.87 17.19
N ALA A 304 3.70 15.37 16.04
CA ALA A 304 4.29 16.53 15.37
C ALA A 304 4.02 17.85 16.13
N SER A 305 2.85 18.01 16.74
CA SER A 305 2.49 19.23 17.48
C SER A 305 3.23 19.34 18.81
N ALA A 306 3.43 18.22 19.52
CA ALA A 306 4.12 18.16 20.81
C ALA A 306 5.59 18.61 20.77
N LEU A 307 6.21 18.64 19.59
CA LEU A 307 7.60 19.10 19.36
C LEU A 307 7.84 20.62 19.60
N GLY A 308 7.00 21.30 20.34
CA GLY A 308 7.33 22.67 20.78
C GLY A 308 6.42 23.20 21.86
N SER A 309 6.18 22.34 22.85
CA SER A 309 5.96 22.73 24.24
C SER A 309 7.25 22.63 25.08
N GLU A 310 8.38 22.31 24.44
CA GLU A 310 9.75 22.34 24.99
C GLU A 310 10.59 23.33 24.17
#